data_AF-A0A378AZY4-F1
#
_entry.id   AF-A0A378AZY4-F1
#
_cell.length_a   1.000
_cell.length_b   1.000
_cell.length_c   1.000
_cell.angle_alpha   90.00
_cell.angle_beta   90.00
_cell.angle_gamma   90.00
#
_symmetry.space_group_name_H-M   'P 1'
#
loop_
_entity.id
_entity.type
_entity.pdbx_description
1 polymer ?
#
loop_
_entity_poly.entity_id
_entity_poly.type
_entity_poly.pdbx_seq_one_letter_code
_entity_poly.pdbx_strand_id
1 'polypeptide(L)'
;MTPHVMKRDGCKVPFNSERIQEAILRAAKAAGVDDADYCATVAEVVSQQMQGRAQVDINEIQTAVENQLMSGPYKQLARAYIEYRHDRDSQREKRGRLNQEIRGLVEQTNSALLNENANKDSKVIPTQRDLLAGIVAKHYARQHLLPHDVVMAHERGMIHYHDLDYSPFFPMFNCMLIDLKGMLTQGFKMGNAEIEPPRSISTATAVTAQIIAQVASHIYGGTTINRIDEVLAPFVSESFKKHRKIAEEWQIPDAEGYARARTEKECYDAFQSLEYEVNTLHTANGQTPFVTFGFGLGTSWESRLIQQSILRNRIAGLGKNRKTAVFPKLVFAIRDGLNHKFGDPNYDIKQLALECASKRMYPDILNYDQVVKVTGSFKTPMGCRSFLGVWENENGEQVHDGRNNLGVISLNLPRIALEAKGDEAAFWALLDERLQLARKALMTRIARLEGVKARVAPILYMEGACGVRLKADDDVSEIFKNGRASISLGYIGIHETINALYGNQHMYDSEALREKGVAIVQRLRDAVDLWKEETGYGFSLYSTPSENLCDRFCRLDTARVWRGGRGNRQRLLHQQLPPRRGEEGQPVR
;
A
#
# COMPACT_ATOMS: atom_id res chain seq x y z
N MET A 1 44.96 -17.77 23.56
CA MET A 1 44.33 -16.85 22.58
C MET A 1 43.45 -15.89 23.32
N THR A 2 43.52 -14.59 23.01
CA THR A 2 42.63 -13.58 23.57
C THR A 2 41.28 -13.66 22.85
N PRO A 3 40.15 -13.85 23.58
CA PRO A 3 38.84 -14.00 22.94
C PRO A 3 38.41 -12.72 22.21
N HIS A 4 37.53 -12.87 21.22
CA HIS A 4 36.77 -11.75 20.68
C HIS A 4 35.43 -11.66 21.40
N VAL A 5 35.03 -10.45 21.79
CA VAL A 5 33.73 -10.19 22.39
C VAL A 5 32.72 -9.89 21.30
N MET A 6 31.64 -10.68 21.26
CA MET A 6 30.44 -10.34 20.50
C MET A 6 29.64 -9.31 21.28
N LYS A 7 29.52 -8.11 20.73
CA LYS A 7 28.59 -7.11 21.25
C LYS A 7 27.16 -7.46 20.83
N ARG A 8 26.18 -6.87 21.53
CA ARG A 8 24.74 -7.07 21.25
C ARG A 8 24.30 -6.64 19.86
N ASP A 9 25.05 -5.74 19.21
CA ASP A 9 24.83 -5.30 17.82
C ASP A 9 25.48 -6.24 16.79
N GLY A 10 26.03 -7.39 17.22
CA GLY A 10 26.73 -8.35 16.38
C GLY A 10 28.18 -7.98 16.06
N CYS A 11 28.68 -6.82 16.50
CA CYS A 11 30.07 -6.42 16.25
C CYS A 11 31.05 -7.26 17.06
N LYS A 12 32.13 -7.70 16.41
CA LYS A 12 33.29 -8.35 17.06
C LYS A 12 34.30 -7.30 17.49
N VAL A 13 34.71 -7.33 18.76
CA VAL A 13 35.80 -6.49 19.27
C VAL A 13 36.81 -7.32 20.07
N PRO A 14 38.07 -6.89 20.17
CA PRO A 14 39.03 -7.54 21.06
C PRO A 14 38.57 -7.50 22.52
N PHE A 15 38.76 -8.59 23.26
CA PHE A 15 38.57 -8.61 24.71
C PHE A 15 39.57 -7.66 25.38
N ASN A 16 39.06 -6.83 26.29
CA ASN A 16 39.86 -5.89 27.09
C ASN A 16 39.35 -5.96 28.55
N SER A 17 40.21 -6.43 29.45
CA SER A 17 39.93 -6.61 30.87
C SER A 17 39.81 -5.28 31.63
N GLU A 18 40.53 -4.24 31.22
CA GLU A 18 40.45 -2.90 31.82
C GLU A 18 39.03 -2.35 31.75
N ARG A 19 38.30 -2.66 30.68
CA ARG A 19 36.89 -2.23 30.53
C ARG A 19 35.95 -2.89 31.54
N ILE A 20 36.27 -4.09 32.00
CA ILE A 20 35.52 -4.79 33.04
C ILE A 20 35.79 -4.11 34.38
N GLN A 21 37.08 -3.89 34.69
CA GLN A 21 37.52 -3.21 35.90
C GLN A 21 36.95 -1.80 36.01
N GLU A 22 36.99 -0.99 34.95
CA GLU A 22 36.41 0.35 34.91
C GLU A 22 34.90 0.34 35.21
N ALA A 23 34.17 -0.65 34.70
CA ALA A 23 32.73 -0.77 34.93
C ALA A 23 32.44 -1.09 36.41
N ILE A 24 33.23 -1.99 37.02
CA ILE A 24 33.10 -2.35 38.44
C ILE A 24 33.50 -1.16 39.32
N LEU A 25 34.60 -0.46 39.03
CA LEU A 25 35.04 0.72 39.78
C LEU A 25 34.00 1.85 39.79
N ARG A 26 33.30 2.07 38.66
CA ARG A 26 32.21 3.05 38.60
C ARG A 26 31.04 2.65 39.49
N ALA A 27 30.71 1.36 39.53
CA ALA A 27 29.69 0.85 40.44
C ALA A 27 30.14 0.92 41.91
N ALA A 28 31.41 0.65 42.21
CA ALA A 28 31.99 0.74 43.55
C ALA A 28 31.91 2.16 44.09
N LYS A 29 32.30 3.14 43.27
CA LYS A 29 32.14 4.57 43.59
C LYS A 29 30.69 4.97 43.86
N ALA A 30 29.75 4.46 43.05
CA ALA A 30 28.32 4.74 43.25
C ALA A 30 27.76 4.07 44.52
N ALA A 31 28.30 2.92 44.91
CA ALA A 31 27.93 2.18 46.11
C ALA A 31 28.66 2.63 47.39
N GLY A 32 29.56 3.63 47.30
CA GLY A 32 30.39 4.08 48.41
C GLY A 32 31.42 3.05 48.88
N VAL A 33 31.84 2.13 47.99
CA VAL A 33 32.86 1.11 48.27
C VAL A 33 34.19 1.59 47.70
N ASP A 34 35.19 1.78 48.57
CA ASP A 34 36.55 2.17 48.22
C ASP A 34 37.51 0.99 48.42
N ASP A 35 37.38 0.00 47.54
CA ASP A 35 38.22 -1.19 47.52
C ASP A 35 38.62 -1.51 46.07
N ALA A 36 39.67 -0.82 45.61
CA ALA A 36 40.18 -0.94 44.25
C ALA A 36 40.80 -2.32 43.99
N ASP A 37 41.40 -2.93 45.01
CA ASP A 37 42.04 -4.25 44.92
C ASP A 37 40.99 -5.35 44.73
N TYR A 38 39.86 -5.26 45.44
CA TYR A 38 38.72 -6.14 45.22
C TYR A 38 38.14 -5.97 43.81
N CYS A 39 37.99 -4.74 43.32
CA CYS A 39 37.50 -4.48 41.96
C CYS A 39 38.43 -5.07 40.88
N ALA A 40 39.74 -4.96 41.07
CA ALA A 40 40.75 -5.57 40.20
C ALA A 40 40.68 -7.10 40.25
N THR A 41 40.54 -7.67 41.44
CA THR A 41 40.42 -9.12 41.67
C THR A 41 39.19 -9.69 40.95
N VAL A 42 38.04 -9.03 41.06
CA VAL A 42 36.81 -9.46 40.37
C VAL A 42 37.00 -9.42 38.84
N ALA A 43 37.62 -8.35 38.31
CA ALA A 43 37.87 -8.23 36.89
C ALA A 43 38.83 -9.31 36.37
N GLU A 44 39.86 -9.65 37.15
CA GLU A 44 40.83 -10.70 36.83
C GLU A 44 40.18 -12.08 36.83
N VAL A 45 39.40 -12.42 37.86
CA VAL A 45 38.67 -13.71 37.94
C VAL A 45 37.73 -13.88 36.76
N VAL A 46 36.96 -12.84 36.41
CA VAL A 46 36.07 -12.88 35.23
C VAL A 46 36.89 -13.01 33.95
N SER A 47 38.03 -12.32 33.85
CA SER A 47 38.90 -12.41 32.66
C SER A 47 39.46 -13.82 32.48
N GLN A 48 39.86 -14.50 33.56
CA GLN A 48 40.32 -15.88 33.54
C GLN A 48 39.23 -16.85 33.10
N GLN A 49 37.97 -16.66 33.52
CA GLN A 49 36.85 -17.48 33.06
C GLN A 49 36.60 -17.39 31.54
N MET A 50 37.06 -16.31 30.91
CA MET A 50 36.92 -16.08 29.47
C MET A 50 38.13 -16.55 28.66
N GLN A 51 39.25 -16.89 29.31
CA GLN A 51 40.45 -17.38 28.64
C GLN A 51 40.20 -18.74 27.96
N GLY A 52 40.92 -19.00 26.87
CA GLY A 52 40.82 -20.26 26.11
C GLY A 52 39.61 -20.34 25.18
N ARG A 53 38.69 -19.37 25.22
CA ARG A 53 37.56 -19.27 24.29
C ARG A 53 37.95 -18.47 23.05
N ALA A 54 37.45 -18.87 21.87
CA ALA A 54 37.65 -18.11 20.64
C ALA A 54 36.75 -16.86 20.58
N GLN A 55 35.53 -16.97 21.12
CA GLN A 55 34.49 -15.95 21.09
C GLN A 55 33.66 -15.99 22.37
N VAL A 56 33.28 -14.83 22.91
CA VAL A 56 32.50 -14.69 24.14
C VAL A 56 31.40 -13.65 23.94
N ASP A 57 30.17 -13.94 24.36
CA ASP A 57 29.08 -12.97 24.32
C ASP A 57 29.21 -11.93 25.45
N ILE A 58 28.91 -10.67 25.15
CA ILE A 58 28.98 -9.60 26.14
C ILE A 58 28.03 -9.82 27.34
N ASN A 59 26.94 -10.56 27.17
CA ASN A 59 26.03 -10.93 28.26
C ASN A 59 26.67 -11.99 29.18
N GLU A 60 27.44 -12.93 28.64
CA GLU A 60 28.18 -13.92 29.46
C GLU A 60 29.20 -13.24 30.39
N ILE A 61 29.93 -12.25 29.87
CA ILE A 61 30.87 -11.46 30.67
C ILE A 61 30.12 -10.72 31.79
N GLN A 62 28.95 -10.17 31.49
CA GLN A 62 28.15 -9.43 32.48
C GLN A 62 27.61 -10.33 33.58
N THR A 63 27.03 -11.48 33.21
CA THR A 63 26.55 -12.48 34.18
C THR A 63 27.70 -12.99 35.05
N ALA A 64 28.91 -13.18 34.49
CA ALA A 64 30.08 -13.56 35.26
C ALA A 64 30.48 -12.49 36.29
N VAL A 65 30.47 -11.20 35.92
CA VAL A 65 30.72 -10.09 36.86
C VAL A 65 29.63 -10.04 37.94
N GLU A 66 28.36 -10.16 37.56
CA GLU A 66 27.23 -10.13 38.51
C GLU A 66 27.34 -11.27 39.53
N ASN A 67 27.57 -12.49 39.07
CA ASN A 67 27.74 -13.66 39.95
C ASN A 67 28.95 -13.49 40.88
N GLN A 68 30.07 -13.00 40.34
CA GLN A 68 31.28 -12.78 41.14
C GLN A 68 31.05 -11.71 42.22
N LEU A 69 30.42 -10.58 41.87
CA LEU A 69 30.07 -9.52 42.83
C LEU A 69 29.04 -10.00 43.86
N MET A 70 28.04 -10.78 43.44
CA MET A 70 27.01 -11.35 44.32
C MET A 70 27.57 -12.40 45.28
N SER A 71 28.63 -13.12 44.90
CA SER A 71 29.32 -14.07 45.79
C SER A 71 30.20 -13.39 46.84
N GLY A 72 30.62 -12.15 46.59
CA GLY A 72 31.54 -11.41 47.46
C GLY A 72 30.91 -10.70 48.66
N PRO A 73 31.74 -9.98 49.44
CA PRO A 73 31.33 -9.32 50.69
C PRO A 73 30.49 -8.06 50.48
N TYR A 74 30.67 -7.35 49.35
CA TYR A 74 30.02 -6.07 49.09
C TYR A 74 28.70 -6.22 48.32
N LYS A 75 27.61 -6.63 49.00
CA LYS A 75 26.29 -6.80 48.36
C LYS A 75 25.73 -5.51 47.76
N GLN A 76 26.03 -4.35 48.37
CA GLN A 76 25.64 -3.04 47.84
C GLN A 76 26.33 -2.70 46.52
N LEU A 77 27.58 -3.12 46.32
CA LEU A 77 28.29 -2.97 45.04
C LEU A 77 27.66 -3.85 43.96
N ALA A 78 27.32 -5.10 44.30
CA ALA A 78 26.63 -5.99 43.36
C ALA A 78 25.29 -5.39 42.89
N ARG A 79 24.48 -4.88 43.83
CA ARG A 79 23.22 -4.17 43.49
C ARG A 79 23.44 -2.95 42.62
N ALA A 80 24.39 -2.07 42.97
CA ALA A 80 24.69 -0.88 42.20
C ALA A 80 25.20 -1.20 40.78
N TYR A 81 25.98 -2.28 40.63
CA TYR A 81 26.42 -2.75 39.31
C TYR A 81 25.23 -3.25 38.48
N ILE A 82 24.36 -4.10 39.05
CA ILE A 82 23.17 -4.62 38.37
C ILE A 82 22.20 -3.50 37.96
N GLU A 83 21.92 -2.55 38.86
CA GLU A 83 21.06 -1.39 38.59
C GLU A 83 21.66 -0.48 37.50
N TYR A 84 22.96 -0.16 37.59
CA TYR A 84 23.65 0.63 36.56
C TYR A 84 23.61 -0.04 35.18
N ARG A 85 23.75 -1.38 35.14
CA ARG A 85 23.65 -2.17 33.91
C ARG A 85 22.24 -2.11 33.33
N HIS A 86 21.23 -2.37 34.16
CA HIS A 86 19.83 -2.27 33.77
C HIS A 86 19.47 -0.88 33.22
N ASP A 87 19.93 0.19 33.89
CA ASP A 87 19.71 1.57 33.45
C ASP A 87 20.43 1.88 32.14
N ARG A 88 21.67 1.41 31.97
CA ARG A 88 22.41 1.58 30.71
C ARG A 88 21.78 0.81 29.56
N ASP A 89 21.25 -0.37 29.82
CA ASP A 89 20.58 -1.18 28.82
C ASP A 89 19.25 -0.53 28.42
N SER A 90 18.45 -0.09 29.39
CA SER A 90 17.25 0.73 29.17
C SER A 90 17.55 2.03 28.41
N GLN A 91 18.64 2.73 28.74
CA GLN A 91 19.04 3.96 28.03
C GLN A 91 19.48 3.69 26.59
N ARG A 92 20.16 2.56 26.33
CA ARG A 92 20.56 2.18 24.96
C ARG A 92 19.34 1.79 24.13
N GLU A 93 18.41 1.04 24.71
CA GLU A 93 17.13 0.75 24.07
C GLU A 93 16.38 2.03 23.74
N LYS A 94 16.23 2.95 24.71
CA LYS A 94 15.57 4.26 24.49
C LYS A 94 16.24 5.11 23.40
N ARG A 95 17.55 4.93 23.16
CA ARG A 95 18.30 5.61 22.09
C ARG A 95 18.20 4.90 20.74
N GLY A 96 17.66 3.69 20.68
CA GLY A 96 17.43 2.97 19.43
C GLY A 96 16.48 3.75 18.52
N ARG A 97 16.79 3.78 17.21
CA ARG A 97 15.98 4.50 16.21
C ARG A 97 14.50 4.11 16.26
N LEU A 98 14.21 2.82 16.46
CA LEU A 98 12.84 2.31 16.62
C LEU A 98 12.12 2.95 17.81
N ASN A 99 12.74 2.94 18.99
CA ASN A 99 12.14 3.53 20.19
C ASN A 99 11.98 5.05 20.08
N GLN A 100 12.87 5.74 19.36
CA GLN A 100 12.70 7.16 19.06
C GLN A 100 11.50 7.42 18.14
N GLU A 101 11.33 6.61 17.10
CA GLU A 101 10.17 6.71 16.18
C GLU A 101 8.85 6.41 16.92
N ILE A 102 8.81 5.36 17.75
CA ILE A 102 7.65 5.01 18.59
C ILE A 102 7.33 6.14 19.57
N ARG A 103 8.34 6.64 20.30
CA ARG A 103 8.16 7.75 21.25
C ARG A 103 7.68 9.02 20.54
N GLY A 104 8.21 9.31 19.36
CA GLY A 104 7.79 10.45 18.55
C GLY A 104 6.32 10.38 18.11
N LEU A 105 5.79 9.18 17.87
CA LEU A 105 4.37 8.96 17.62
C LEU A 105 3.53 9.16 18.90
N VAL A 106 3.93 8.54 20.01
CA VAL A 106 3.20 8.59 21.29
C VAL A 106 3.15 10.01 21.87
N GLU A 107 4.26 10.73 21.81
CA GLU A 107 4.36 12.12 22.26
C GLU A 107 3.87 13.13 21.21
N GLN A 108 3.46 12.67 20.02
CA GLN A 108 3.02 13.50 18.88
C GLN A 108 4.04 14.57 18.45
N THR A 109 5.34 14.29 18.59
CA THR A 109 6.42 15.25 18.29
C THR A 109 6.97 15.14 16.87
N ASN A 110 6.64 14.07 16.12
CA ASN A 110 7.15 13.85 14.76
C ASN A 110 6.10 14.17 13.68
N SER A 111 6.05 15.42 13.24
CA SER A 111 5.08 15.90 12.25
C SER A 111 5.14 15.17 10.90
N ALA A 112 6.31 14.66 10.50
CA ALA A 112 6.47 13.92 9.24
C ALA A 112 5.80 12.54 9.28
N LEU A 113 5.79 11.88 10.45
CA LEU A 113 5.04 10.64 10.65
C LEU A 113 3.53 10.90 10.79
N LEU A 114 3.15 11.98 11.48
CA LEU A 114 1.74 12.32 11.69
C LEU A 114 1.03 12.73 10.38
N ASN A 115 1.77 13.31 9.43
CA ASN A 115 1.23 13.83 8.16
C ASN A 115 1.62 12.96 6.95
N GLU A 116 2.08 11.71 7.13
CA GLU A 116 2.50 10.84 6.02
C GLU A 116 1.34 10.52 5.04
N ASN A 117 0.09 10.53 5.53
CA ASN A 117 -1.09 10.28 4.74
C ASN A 117 -2.19 11.28 5.12
N ALA A 118 -2.57 12.16 4.20
CA ALA A 118 -3.61 13.18 4.42
C ALA A 118 -4.99 12.60 4.78
N ASN A 119 -5.22 11.32 4.47
CA ASN A 119 -6.44 10.60 4.81
C ASN A 119 -6.38 9.89 6.19
N LYS A 120 -5.27 9.98 6.93
CA LYS A 120 -5.10 9.38 8.27
C LYS A 120 -5.12 10.47 9.34
N ASP A 121 -6.18 10.54 10.14
CA ASP A 121 -6.16 11.39 11.33
C ASP A 121 -5.32 10.71 12.42
N SER A 122 -4.07 11.15 12.56
CA SER A 122 -3.07 10.60 13.47
C SER A 122 -3.42 10.76 14.96
N LYS A 123 -4.47 11.52 15.29
CA LYS A 123 -4.95 11.68 16.66
C LYS A 123 -5.95 10.61 17.09
N VAL A 124 -6.52 9.85 16.15
CA VAL A 124 -7.54 8.83 16.44
C VAL A 124 -6.87 7.48 16.72
N ILE A 125 -7.40 6.75 17.69
CA ILE A 125 -6.83 5.48 18.20
C ILE A 125 -6.55 4.44 17.10
N PRO A 126 -7.47 4.13 16.15
CA PRO A 126 -7.20 3.14 15.11
C PRO A 126 -5.99 3.52 14.25
N THR A 127 -5.87 4.81 13.89
CA THR A 127 -4.72 5.34 13.15
C THR A 127 -3.42 5.21 13.93
N GLN A 128 -3.42 5.50 15.24
CA GLN A 128 -2.22 5.35 16.07
C GLN A 128 -1.76 3.89 16.15
N ARG A 129 -2.69 2.95 16.28
CA ARG A 129 -2.39 1.51 16.28
C ARG A 129 -1.75 1.08 14.95
N ASP A 130 -2.30 1.55 13.84
CA ASP A 130 -1.77 1.28 12.50
C ASP A 130 -0.38 1.89 12.28
N LEU A 131 -0.19 3.17 12.64
CA LEU A 131 1.12 3.84 12.54
C LEU A 131 2.18 3.13 13.40
N LEU A 132 1.82 2.67 14.59
CA LEU A 132 2.73 1.90 15.45
C LEU A 132 3.14 0.58 14.79
N ALA A 133 2.16 -0.17 14.25
CA ALA A 133 2.43 -1.41 13.50
C ALA A 133 3.33 -1.13 12.28
N GLY A 134 3.07 -0.05 11.56
CA GLY A 134 3.85 0.37 10.40
C GLY A 134 5.30 0.74 10.72
N ILE A 135 5.55 1.42 11.85
CA ILE A 135 6.91 1.73 12.34
C ILE A 135 7.69 0.42 12.59
N VAL A 136 7.07 -0.52 13.30
CA VAL A 136 7.68 -1.82 13.61
C VAL A 136 7.92 -2.63 12.33
N ALA A 137 6.93 -2.70 11.44
CA ALA A 137 7.02 -3.40 10.16
C ALA A 137 8.13 -2.84 9.28
N LYS A 138 8.20 -1.50 9.08
CA LYS A 138 9.26 -0.83 8.34
C LYS A 138 10.64 -1.12 8.93
N HIS A 139 10.77 -1.12 10.26
CA HIS A 139 12.03 -1.43 10.92
C HIS A 139 12.47 -2.87 10.66
N TYR A 140 11.59 -3.83 10.94
CA TYR A 140 11.90 -5.26 10.81
C TYR A 140 12.18 -5.64 9.35
N ALA A 141 11.38 -5.13 8.40
CA ALA A 141 11.59 -5.38 6.98
C ALA A 141 12.98 -4.93 6.51
N ARG A 142 13.43 -3.74 6.90
CA ARG A 142 14.73 -3.18 6.49
C ARG A 142 15.92 -3.88 7.15
N GLN A 143 15.78 -4.33 8.39
CA GLN A 143 16.89 -4.92 9.15
C GLN A 143 17.03 -6.43 8.91
N HIS A 144 15.93 -7.13 8.62
CA HIS A 144 15.91 -8.60 8.71
C HIS A 144 15.31 -9.31 7.49
N LEU A 145 14.45 -8.66 6.69
CA LEU A 145 13.76 -9.33 5.58
C LEU A 145 14.30 -8.95 4.20
N LEU A 146 14.63 -7.68 3.99
CA LEU A 146 15.02 -7.17 2.68
C LEU A 146 16.53 -7.23 2.46
N PRO A 147 16.98 -7.55 1.23
CA PRO A 147 18.37 -7.42 0.84
C PRO A 147 18.91 -6.00 1.08
N HIS A 148 20.15 -5.91 1.55
CA HIS A 148 20.77 -4.63 1.92
C HIS A 148 20.80 -3.61 0.77
N ASP A 149 21.11 -4.06 -0.45
CA ASP A 149 21.14 -3.20 -1.65
C ASP A 149 19.76 -2.62 -2.00
N VAL A 150 18.69 -3.42 -1.86
CA VAL A 150 17.29 -2.96 -2.03
C VAL A 150 16.93 -1.90 -1.00
N VAL A 151 17.27 -2.13 0.28
CA VAL A 151 17.03 -1.17 1.37
C VAL A 151 17.77 0.14 1.10
N MET A 152 19.05 0.06 0.75
CA MET A 152 19.86 1.25 0.46
C MET A 152 19.32 2.02 -0.74
N ALA A 153 18.84 1.34 -1.78
CA ALA A 153 18.25 1.98 -2.95
C ALA A 153 16.92 2.68 -2.64
N HIS A 154 16.08 2.08 -1.80
CA HIS A 154 14.88 2.72 -1.29
C HIS A 154 15.21 3.97 -0.47
N GLU A 155 16.11 3.86 0.51
CA GLU A 155 16.48 4.98 1.40
C GLU A 155 17.15 6.13 0.64
N ARG A 156 17.92 5.83 -0.42
CA ARG A 156 18.59 6.84 -1.28
C ARG A 156 17.69 7.44 -2.36
N GLY A 157 16.44 6.99 -2.48
CA GLY A 157 15.48 7.47 -3.47
C GLY A 157 15.77 7.02 -4.90
N MET A 158 16.53 5.94 -5.09
CA MET A 158 16.81 5.35 -6.40
C MET A 158 15.61 4.54 -6.89
N ILE A 159 15.01 3.79 -5.96
CA ILE A 159 13.73 3.11 -6.14
C ILE A 159 12.80 3.51 -4.99
N HIS A 160 11.53 3.14 -5.10
CA HIS A 160 10.58 3.21 -4.01
C HIS A 160 9.87 1.87 -3.84
N TYR A 161 10.17 1.19 -2.75
CA TYR A 161 9.40 0.06 -2.24
C TYR A 161 8.11 0.56 -1.61
N HIS A 162 6.98 0.36 -2.30
CA HIS A 162 5.67 0.80 -1.82
C HIS A 162 5.17 -0.09 -0.67
N ASP A 163 4.45 0.55 0.26
CA ASP A 163 3.74 -0.09 1.38
C ASP A 163 4.65 -0.91 2.30
N LEU A 164 5.86 -0.37 2.56
CA LEU A 164 6.89 -0.99 3.41
C LEU A 164 6.46 -1.13 4.89
N ASP A 165 5.44 -0.37 5.29
CA ASP A 165 4.69 -0.49 6.56
C ASP A 165 3.78 -1.72 6.64
N TYR A 166 3.50 -2.39 5.52
CA TYR A 166 2.73 -3.63 5.50
C TYR A 166 3.58 -4.80 4.98
N SER A 167 4.08 -4.71 3.76
CA SER A 167 4.80 -5.79 3.08
C SER A 167 6.28 -5.43 2.92
N PRO A 168 7.23 -6.34 3.20
CA PRO A 168 7.06 -7.79 3.36
C PRO A 168 6.83 -8.27 4.80
N PHE A 169 6.64 -7.40 5.79
CA PHE A 169 6.47 -7.87 7.18
C PHE A 169 5.24 -8.79 7.31
N PHE A 170 4.07 -8.28 6.96
CA PHE A 170 2.86 -9.06 6.78
C PHE A 170 2.81 -9.65 5.36
N PRO A 171 2.36 -10.91 5.17
CA PRO A 171 2.21 -11.54 3.86
C PRO A 171 0.94 -11.05 3.15
N MET A 172 0.85 -9.74 2.95
CA MET A 172 -0.26 -9.06 2.27
C MET A 172 0.11 -8.75 0.82
N PHE A 173 -0.89 -8.71 -0.06
CA PHE A 173 -0.77 -8.18 -1.43
C PHE A 173 -1.46 -6.81 -1.57
N ASN A 174 -1.34 -6.19 -2.74
CA ASN A 174 -1.76 -4.80 -3.00
C ASN A 174 -3.27 -4.68 -3.20
N CYS A 175 -3.72 -4.65 -4.46
CA CYS A 175 -5.08 -4.38 -4.86
C CYS A 175 -5.69 -5.59 -5.57
N MET A 176 -7.02 -5.62 -5.70
CA MET A 176 -7.73 -6.72 -6.37
C MET A 176 -9.06 -6.32 -6.99
N LEU A 177 -9.52 -7.13 -7.95
CA LEU A 177 -10.93 -7.25 -8.31
C LEU A 177 -11.55 -8.33 -7.43
N ILE A 178 -12.58 -7.99 -6.65
CA ILE A 178 -13.27 -8.96 -5.80
C ILE A 178 -14.19 -9.82 -6.68
N ASP A 179 -14.15 -11.14 -6.55
CA ASP A 179 -15.15 -12.04 -7.13
C ASP A 179 -16.47 -11.99 -6.32
N LEU A 180 -17.14 -10.84 -6.40
CA LEU A 180 -18.39 -10.59 -5.70
C LEU A 180 -19.49 -11.54 -6.19
N LYS A 181 -19.49 -11.87 -7.49
CA LYS A 181 -20.47 -12.79 -8.09
C LYS A 181 -20.34 -14.19 -7.47
N GLY A 182 -19.13 -14.75 -7.41
CA GLY A 182 -18.88 -16.06 -6.81
C GLY A 182 -19.27 -16.10 -5.33
N MET A 183 -18.92 -15.05 -4.57
CA MET A 183 -19.28 -14.95 -3.15
C MET A 183 -20.79 -14.89 -2.92
N LEU A 184 -21.51 -13.99 -3.61
CA LEU A 184 -22.95 -13.81 -3.38
C LEU A 184 -23.83 -14.95 -3.91
N THR A 185 -23.35 -15.75 -4.87
CA THR A 185 -24.14 -16.83 -5.46
C THR A 185 -23.92 -18.20 -4.80
N GLN A 186 -22.73 -18.44 -4.25
CA GLN A 186 -22.39 -19.73 -3.63
C GLN A 186 -22.55 -19.73 -2.11
N GLY A 187 -22.78 -18.56 -1.50
CA GLY A 187 -22.68 -18.37 -0.06
C GLY A 187 -21.22 -18.39 0.41
N PHE A 188 -20.95 -17.84 1.60
CA PHE A 188 -19.60 -17.75 2.14
C PHE A 188 -19.61 -17.45 3.63
N LYS A 189 -18.50 -17.69 4.31
CA LYS A 189 -18.34 -17.32 5.71
C LYS A 189 -17.70 -15.93 5.85
N MET A 190 -18.25 -15.11 6.74
CA MET A 190 -17.70 -13.81 7.09
C MET A 190 -17.64 -13.66 8.60
N GLY A 191 -16.43 -13.69 9.15
CA GLY A 191 -16.24 -13.79 10.60
C GLY A 191 -16.88 -15.07 11.13
N ASN A 192 -17.90 -14.92 11.97
CA ASN A 192 -18.65 -16.04 12.56
C ASN A 192 -19.96 -16.35 11.85
N ALA A 193 -20.36 -15.56 10.84
CA ALA A 193 -21.62 -15.74 10.14
C ALA A 193 -21.42 -16.52 8.83
N GLU A 194 -22.32 -17.47 8.58
CA GLU A 194 -22.47 -18.11 7.27
C GLU A 194 -23.52 -17.31 6.49
N ILE A 195 -23.09 -16.70 5.39
CA ILE A 195 -23.91 -15.83 4.55
C ILE A 195 -24.47 -16.66 3.41
N GLU A 196 -25.80 -16.77 3.37
CA GLU A 196 -26.54 -17.36 2.25
C GLU A 196 -26.69 -16.35 1.08
N PRO A 197 -26.99 -16.83 -0.14
CA PRO A 197 -27.30 -15.95 -1.27
C PRO A 197 -28.40 -14.92 -0.94
N PRO A 198 -28.15 -13.61 -1.15
CA PRO A 198 -29.14 -12.57 -0.87
C PRO A 198 -30.42 -12.76 -1.69
N ARG A 199 -31.57 -12.41 -1.07
CA ARG A 199 -32.91 -12.49 -1.72
C ARG A 199 -33.53 -11.11 -1.99
N SER A 200 -32.70 -10.06 -1.99
CA SER A 200 -33.09 -8.69 -2.31
C SER A 200 -31.85 -7.86 -2.64
N ILE A 201 -32.04 -6.76 -3.40
CA ILE A 201 -30.96 -5.81 -3.69
C ILE A 201 -30.44 -5.15 -2.41
N SER A 202 -31.32 -4.85 -1.45
CA SER A 202 -30.93 -4.23 -0.16
C SER A 202 -29.99 -5.12 0.65
N THR A 203 -30.28 -6.42 0.73
CA THR A 203 -29.41 -7.38 1.43
C THR A 203 -28.12 -7.58 0.66
N ALA A 204 -28.17 -7.65 -0.67
CA ALA A 204 -26.97 -7.80 -1.49
C ALA A 204 -25.99 -6.63 -1.33
N THR A 205 -26.47 -5.38 -1.31
CA THR A 205 -25.59 -4.22 -1.11
C THR A 205 -25.05 -4.13 0.32
N ALA A 206 -25.83 -4.47 1.34
CA ALA A 206 -25.36 -4.52 2.72
C ALA A 206 -24.27 -5.59 2.93
N VAL A 207 -24.41 -6.77 2.33
CA VAL A 207 -23.36 -7.80 2.34
C VAL A 207 -22.14 -7.33 1.54
N THR A 208 -22.35 -6.65 0.41
CA THR A 208 -21.27 -6.08 -0.41
C THR A 208 -20.43 -5.07 0.38
N ALA A 209 -21.06 -4.17 1.15
CA ALA A 209 -20.35 -3.21 2.01
C ALA A 209 -19.46 -3.91 3.05
N GLN A 210 -19.97 -4.98 3.67
CA GLN A 210 -19.21 -5.78 4.64
C GLN A 210 -18.03 -6.52 3.98
N ILE A 211 -18.23 -7.10 2.80
CA ILE A 211 -17.15 -7.72 2.01
C ILE A 211 -16.06 -6.69 1.72
N ILE A 212 -16.43 -5.48 1.26
CA ILE A 212 -15.46 -4.40 0.97
C ILE A 212 -14.62 -4.09 2.22
N ALA A 213 -15.26 -3.90 3.39
CA ALA A 213 -14.56 -3.58 4.63
C ALA A 213 -13.62 -4.72 5.09
N GLN A 214 -14.05 -5.97 4.94
CA GLN A 214 -13.24 -7.14 5.27
C GLN A 214 -12.05 -7.29 4.33
N VAL A 215 -12.27 -7.25 3.01
CA VAL A 215 -11.18 -7.37 2.03
C VAL A 215 -10.17 -6.24 2.20
N ALA A 216 -10.63 -4.99 2.35
CA ALA A 216 -9.75 -3.83 2.55
C ALA A 216 -8.94 -3.89 3.86
N SER A 217 -9.35 -4.72 4.82
CA SER A 217 -8.59 -4.94 6.07
C SER A 217 -7.51 -6.03 5.94
N HIS A 218 -7.52 -6.83 4.86
CA HIS A 218 -6.56 -7.91 4.62
C HIS A 218 -5.57 -7.61 3.48
N ILE A 219 -5.75 -6.48 2.79
CA ILE A 219 -4.87 -5.99 1.73
C ILE A 219 -4.48 -4.54 2.05
N TYR A 220 -3.37 -4.04 1.52
CA TYR A 220 -2.94 -2.64 1.75
C TYR A 220 -3.32 -1.69 0.60
N GLY A 221 -3.81 -2.22 -0.52
CA GLY A 221 -4.22 -1.46 -1.70
C GLY A 221 -5.73 -1.26 -1.81
N GLY A 222 -6.14 -0.73 -2.96
CA GLY A 222 -7.56 -0.52 -3.26
C GLY A 222 -8.29 -1.81 -3.65
N THR A 223 -9.56 -1.90 -3.28
CA THR A 223 -10.48 -2.94 -3.73
C THR A 223 -11.34 -2.44 -4.88
N THR A 224 -11.80 -3.34 -5.73
CA THR A 224 -12.66 -2.97 -6.85
C THR A 224 -13.72 -4.02 -7.09
N ILE A 225 -14.94 -3.56 -7.33
CA ILE A 225 -16.03 -4.38 -7.83
C ILE A 225 -16.21 -4.04 -9.30
N ASN A 226 -15.89 -5.01 -10.14
CA ASN A 226 -16.03 -4.92 -11.59
C ASN A 226 -17.50 -5.16 -11.97
N ARG A 227 -18.01 -4.41 -12.96
CA ARG A 227 -19.37 -4.58 -13.52
C ARG A 227 -20.46 -4.76 -12.45
N ILE A 228 -20.47 -3.90 -11.43
CA ILE A 228 -21.39 -4.00 -10.29
C ILE A 228 -22.87 -3.98 -10.72
N ASP A 229 -23.17 -3.30 -11.82
CA ASP A 229 -24.48 -3.25 -12.47
C ASP A 229 -24.95 -4.59 -13.03
N GLU A 230 -24.04 -5.43 -13.51
CA GLU A 230 -24.37 -6.78 -13.99
C GLU A 230 -24.32 -7.80 -12.84
N VAL A 231 -23.36 -7.66 -11.91
CA VAL A 231 -23.20 -8.57 -10.77
C VAL A 231 -24.40 -8.50 -9.82
N LEU A 232 -24.94 -7.29 -9.58
CA LEU A 232 -26.07 -7.12 -8.67
C LEU A 232 -27.45 -7.16 -9.34
N ALA A 233 -27.52 -7.20 -10.66
CA ALA A 233 -28.79 -7.26 -11.40
C ALA A 233 -29.73 -8.39 -10.96
N PRO A 234 -29.26 -9.64 -10.73
CA PRO A 234 -30.14 -10.72 -10.28
C PRO A 234 -30.89 -10.42 -8.97
N PHE A 235 -30.27 -9.66 -8.06
CA PHE A 235 -30.89 -9.32 -6.78
C PHE A 235 -31.95 -8.22 -6.89
N VAL A 236 -31.89 -7.39 -7.95
CA VAL A 236 -32.99 -6.49 -8.31
C VAL A 236 -34.18 -7.30 -8.81
N SER A 237 -33.96 -8.33 -9.63
CA SER A 237 -35.03 -9.24 -10.06
C SER A 237 -35.67 -9.97 -8.87
N GLU A 238 -34.88 -10.39 -7.87
CA GLU A 238 -35.43 -10.99 -6.63
C GLU A 238 -36.27 -10.00 -5.82
N SER A 239 -35.82 -8.73 -5.68
CA SER A 239 -36.63 -7.67 -5.08
C SER A 239 -37.94 -7.45 -5.86
N PHE A 240 -37.89 -7.44 -7.19
CA PHE A 240 -39.08 -7.31 -8.02
C PHE A 240 -40.08 -8.45 -7.80
N LYS A 241 -39.61 -9.71 -7.82
CA LYS A 241 -40.45 -10.89 -7.54
C LYS A 241 -41.09 -10.79 -6.15
N LYS A 242 -40.32 -10.34 -5.14
CA LYS A 242 -40.82 -10.13 -3.79
C LYS A 242 -41.94 -9.09 -3.76
N HIS A 243 -41.75 -7.92 -4.36
CA HIS A 243 -42.77 -6.87 -4.36
C HIS A 243 -44.00 -7.24 -5.18
N ARG A 244 -43.82 -7.97 -6.28
CA ARG A 244 -44.94 -8.50 -7.08
C ARG A 244 -45.77 -9.50 -6.28
N LYS A 245 -45.12 -10.43 -5.57
CA LYS A 245 -45.82 -11.38 -4.68
C LYS A 245 -46.62 -10.65 -3.61
N ILE A 246 -46.05 -9.61 -2.99
CA ILE A 246 -46.78 -8.76 -2.03
C ILE A 246 -47.98 -8.09 -2.72
N ALA A 247 -47.81 -7.54 -3.91
CA ALA A 247 -48.92 -6.91 -4.62
C ALA A 247 -50.06 -7.90 -4.93
N GLU A 248 -49.73 -9.13 -5.30
CA GLU A 248 -50.69 -10.22 -5.54
C GLU A 248 -51.40 -10.63 -4.24
N GLU A 249 -50.65 -10.82 -3.14
CA GLU A 249 -51.19 -11.16 -1.80
C GLU A 249 -52.19 -10.11 -1.29
N TRP A 250 -51.89 -8.83 -1.53
CA TRP A 250 -52.72 -7.70 -1.11
C TRP A 250 -53.71 -7.22 -2.18
N GLN A 251 -53.83 -7.95 -3.31
CA GLN A 251 -54.74 -7.65 -4.41
C GLN A 251 -54.64 -6.21 -4.93
N ILE A 252 -53.40 -5.69 -5.04
CA ILE A 252 -53.15 -4.36 -5.59
C ILE A 252 -53.54 -4.35 -7.08
N PRO A 253 -54.41 -3.43 -7.54
CA PRO A 253 -54.95 -3.45 -8.91
C PRO A 253 -53.88 -3.44 -10.02
N ASP A 254 -52.78 -2.71 -9.82
CA ASP A 254 -51.62 -2.68 -10.71
C ASP A 254 -50.40 -3.31 -10.02
N ALA A 255 -50.37 -4.64 -9.99
CA ALA A 255 -49.32 -5.39 -9.29
C ALA A 255 -47.93 -5.18 -9.90
N GLU A 256 -47.86 -5.08 -11.24
CA GLU A 256 -46.61 -4.83 -11.97
C GLU A 256 -46.08 -3.41 -11.74
N GLY A 257 -46.95 -2.39 -11.85
CA GLY A 257 -46.57 -1.01 -11.57
C GLY A 257 -46.16 -0.80 -10.11
N TYR A 258 -46.86 -1.44 -9.17
CA TYR A 258 -46.44 -1.46 -7.77
C TYR A 258 -45.06 -2.09 -7.60
N ALA A 259 -44.86 -3.32 -8.12
CA ALA A 259 -43.61 -4.04 -7.98
C ALA A 259 -42.44 -3.24 -8.56
N ARG A 260 -42.65 -2.61 -9.72
CA ARG A 260 -41.67 -1.75 -10.37
C ARG A 260 -41.33 -0.52 -9.51
N ALA A 261 -42.34 0.24 -9.08
CA ALA A 261 -42.12 1.45 -8.27
C ALA A 261 -41.42 1.14 -6.94
N ARG A 262 -41.80 0.04 -6.28
CA ARG A 262 -41.15 -0.39 -5.03
C ARG A 262 -39.72 -0.85 -5.24
N THR A 263 -39.45 -1.57 -6.34
CA THR A 263 -38.09 -2.03 -6.68
C THR A 263 -37.19 -0.86 -7.06
N GLU A 264 -37.69 0.13 -7.81
CA GLU A 264 -36.94 1.34 -8.16
C GLU A 264 -36.53 2.13 -6.91
N LYS A 265 -37.46 2.30 -5.96
CA LYS A 265 -37.17 2.93 -4.66
C LYS A 265 -36.18 2.12 -3.83
N GLU A 266 -36.39 0.80 -3.72
CA GLU A 266 -35.51 -0.09 -2.97
C GLU A 266 -34.09 -0.07 -3.53
N CYS A 267 -33.93 -0.14 -4.85
CA CYS A 267 -32.61 -0.10 -5.49
C CYS A 267 -31.92 1.25 -5.25
N TYR A 268 -32.65 2.38 -5.33
CA TYR A 268 -32.08 3.67 -4.97
C TYR A 268 -31.58 3.71 -3.52
N ASP A 269 -32.39 3.22 -2.57
CA ASP A 269 -32.05 3.20 -1.15
C ASP A 269 -30.89 2.25 -0.85
N ALA A 270 -30.84 1.09 -1.50
CA ALA A 270 -29.78 0.11 -1.36
C ALA A 270 -28.41 0.68 -1.75
N PHE A 271 -28.34 1.45 -2.83
CA PHE A 271 -27.11 2.14 -3.25
C PHE A 271 -26.81 3.40 -2.44
N GLN A 272 -27.83 4.05 -1.88
CA GLN A 272 -27.63 5.09 -0.89
C GLN A 272 -26.93 4.52 0.35
N SER A 273 -27.46 3.44 0.91
CA SER A 273 -26.87 2.76 2.06
C SER A 273 -25.45 2.28 1.76
N LEU A 274 -25.21 1.69 0.60
CA LEU A 274 -23.86 1.28 0.19
C LEU A 274 -22.87 2.45 0.14
N GLU A 275 -23.26 3.59 -0.45
CA GLU A 275 -22.39 4.77 -0.50
C GLU A 275 -22.12 5.33 0.91
N TYR A 276 -23.13 5.33 1.79
CA TYR A 276 -22.95 5.74 3.19
C TYR A 276 -22.05 4.78 3.95
N GLU A 277 -22.32 3.48 3.90
CA GLU A 277 -21.55 2.45 4.61
C GLU A 277 -20.08 2.47 4.19
N VAL A 278 -19.79 2.58 2.88
CA VAL A 278 -18.41 2.74 2.41
C VAL A 278 -17.74 3.95 3.07
N ASN A 279 -18.43 5.07 3.28
CA ASN A 279 -17.86 6.28 3.88
C ASN A 279 -17.91 6.31 5.42
N THR A 280 -18.63 5.40 6.08
CA THR A 280 -18.75 5.36 7.55
C THR A 280 -18.07 4.14 8.19
N LEU A 281 -17.78 3.10 7.41
CA LEU A 281 -17.02 1.95 7.86
C LEU A 281 -15.53 2.30 7.90
N HIS A 282 -14.86 1.85 8.96
CA HIS A 282 -13.42 1.92 9.09
C HIS A 282 -12.81 0.53 8.89
N THR A 283 -11.73 0.48 8.12
CA THR A 283 -10.90 -0.73 8.00
C THR A 283 -9.96 -0.84 9.20
N ALA A 284 -9.20 -1.94 9.29
CA ALA A 284 -8.23 -2.17 10.36
C ALA A 284 -7.21 -1.03 10.56
N ASN A 285 -6.94 -0.23 9.51
CA ASN A 285 -6.00 0.89 9.55
C ASN A 285 -6.64 2.23 10.01
N GLY A 286 -7.93 2.23 10.37
CA GLY A 286 -8.65 3.43 10.80
C GLY A 286 -9.22 4.29 9.67
N GLN A 287 -9.06 3.91 8.41
CA GLN A 287 -9.53 4.67 7.27
C GLN A 287 -10.78 4.09 6.64
N THR A 288 -11.53 4.95 5.96
CA THR A 288 -12.51 4.56 4.95
C THR A 288 -11.87 3.63 3.92
N PRO A 289 -12.49 2.50 3.56
CA PRO A 289 -11.95 1.60 2.55
C PRO A 289 -11.75 2.31 1.21
N PHE A 290 -10.56 2.16 0.63
CA PHE A 290 -10.34 2.56 -0.75
C PHE A 290 -11.01 1.54 -1.67
N VAL A 291 -12.19 1.90 -2.18
CA VAL A 291 -12.96 1.09 -3.13
C VAL A 291 -13.32 1.81 -4.43
N THR A 292 -13.35 1.06 -5.52
CA THR A 292 -13.78 1.50 -6.86
C THR A 292 -14.94 0.64 -7.37
N PHE A 293 -15.98 1.27 -7.94
CA PHE A 293 -17.09 0.59 -8.62
C PHE A 293 -17.00 0.81 -10.13
N GLY A 294 -16.94 -0.30 -10.88
CA GLY A 294 -17.03 -0.31 -12.33
C GLY A 294 -18.43 -0.63 -12.82
N PHE A 295 -18.97 0.14 -13.77
CA PHE A 295 -20.31 -0.08 -14.34
C PHE A 295 -20.48 0.58 -15.72
N GLY A 296 -21.63 0.34 -16.36
CA GLY A 296 -22.06 1.07 -17.56
C GLY A 296 -22.30 0.20 -18.79
N LEU A 297 -22.04 -1.10 -18.69
CA LEU A 297 -22.15 -2.04 -19.82
C LEU A 297 -23.43 -2.86 -19.81
N GLY A 298 -24.10 -2.99 -18.66
CA GLY A 298 -25.35 -3.75 -18.56
C GLY A 298 -26.51 -3.06 -19.29
N THR A 299 -27.32 -3.85 -19.99
CA THR A 299 -28.46 -3.38 -20.81
C THR A 299 -29.82 -3.76 -20.23
N SER A 300 -29.88 -4.72 -19.31
CA SER A 300 -31.14 -5.10 -18.68
C SER A 300 -31.74 -3.93 -17.88
N TRP A 301 -33.05 -3.99 -17.63
CA TRP A 301 -33.70 -2.98 -16.81
C TRP A 301 -33.07 -2.91 -15.41
N GLU A 302 -32.71 -4.06 -14.83
CA GLU A 302 -32.04 -4.16 -13.54
C GLU A 302 -30.67 -3.48 -13.53
N SER A 303 -29.82 -3.76 -14.53
CA SER A 303 -28.51 -3.12 -14.63
C SER A 303 -28.64 -1.62 -14.86
N ARG A 304 -29.55 -1.19 -15.73
CA ARG A 304 -29.82 0.24 -15.96
C ARG A 304 -30.31 0.93 -14.69
N LEU A 305 -31.18 0.28 -13.92
CA LEU A 305 -31.66 0.79 -12.63
C LEU A 305 -30.51 0.95 -11.62
N ILE A 306 -29.60 -0.03 -11.54
CA ILE A 306 -28.39 0.06 -10.71
C ILE A 306 -27.51 1.25 -11.15
N GLN A 307 -27.24 1.38 -12.44
CA GLN A 307 -26.43 2.49 -12.98
C GLN A 307 -27.05 3.84 -12.63
N GLN A 308 -28.37 3.99 -12.79
CA GLN A 308 -29.10 5.20 -12.42
C GLN A 308 -29.07 5.46 -10.90
N SER A 309 -29.25 4.43 -10.08
CA SER A 309 -29.21 4.55 -8.61
C SER A 309 -27.85 5.00 -8.11
N ILE A 310 -26.74 4.47 -8.66
CA ILE A 310 -25.38 4.90 -8.33
C ILE A 310 -25.20 6.39 -8.65
N LEU A 311 -25.53 6.79 -9.89
CA LEU A 311 -25.30 8.15 -10.36
C LEU A 311 -26.19 9.18 -9.65
N ARG A 312 -27.47 8.87 -9.43
CA ARG A 312 -28.40 9.77 -8.73
C ARG A 312 -28.01 9.96 -7.26
N ASN A 313 -27.60 8.90 -6.57
CA ASN A 313 -27.09 9.03 -5.19
C ASN A 313 -25.85 9.93 -5.14
N ARG A 314 -24.88 9.70 -6.03
CA ARG A 314 -23.69 10.53 -6.12
C ARG A 314 -24.03 12.01 -6.38
N ILE A 315 -24.94 12.30 -7.32
CA ILE A 315 -25.43 13.66 -7.60
C ILE A 315 -26.04 14.29 -6.34
N ALA A 316 -26.91 13.56 -5.63
CA ALA A 316 -27.55 14.03 -4.39
C ALA A 316 -26.52 14.43 -3.33
N GLY A 317 -25.40 13.69 -3.25
CA GLY A 317 -24.28 13.96 -2.37
C GLY A 317 -24.44 13.38 -0.96
N LEU A 318 -23.32 13.32 -0.24
CA LEU A 318 -23.22 12.61 1.03
C LEU A 318 -23.54 13.50 2.24
N GLY A 319 -24.44 13.02 3.09
CA GLY A 319 -24.77 13.61 4.38
C GLY A 319 -25.61 14.90 4.30
N LYS A 320 -25.87 15.51 5.46
CA LYS A 320 -26.68 16.73 5.60
C LYS A 320 -26.23 17.87 4.67
N ASN A 321 -24.91 17.99 4.49
CA ASN A 321 -24.31 19.06 3.70
C ASN A 321 -24.12 18.68 2.23
N ARG A 322 -24.60 17.50 1.80
CA ARG A 322 -24.51 17.02 0.41
C ARG A 322 -23.09 17.12 -0.15
N LYS A 323 -22.09 16.71 0.64
CA LYS A 323 -20.68 16.79 0.25
C LYS A 323 -20.40 15.83 -0.92
N THR A 324 -19.39 16.15 -1.72
CA THR A 324 -18.86 15.20 -2.71
C THR A 324 -18.08 14.13 -1.97
N ALA A 325 -18.53 12.88 -2.05
CA ALA A 325 -17.82 11.79 -1.38
C ALA A 325 -16.51 11.45 -2.13
N VAL A 326 -15.48 11.04 -1.39
CA VAL A 326 -14.20 10.62 -1.98
C VAL A 326 -14.31 9.19 -2.51
N PHE A 327 -15.00 8.32 -1.77
CA PHE A 327 -15.26 6.93 -2.15
C PHE A 327 -16.76 6.62 -2.20
N PRO A 328 -17.18 5.52 -2.84
CA PRO A 328 -16.42 4.76 -3.82
C PRO A 328 -15.99 5.64 -5.01
N LYS A 329 -14.83 5.34 -5.60
CA LYS A 329 -14.49 5.86 -6.93
C LYS A 329 -15.47 5.25 -7.93
N LEU A 330 -16.01 6.04 -8.84
CA LEU A 330 -16.91 5.54 -9.89
C LEU A 330 -16.17 5.51 -11.22
N VAL A 331 -16.20 4.38 -11.91
CA VAL A 331 -15.61 4.20 -13.25
C VAL A 331 -16.71 3.75 -14.21
N PHE A 332 -17.11 4.65 -15.10
CA PHE A 332 -18.15 4.42 -16.10
C PHE A 332 -17.54 4.02 -17.43
N ALA A 333 -17.89 2.83 -17.90
CA ALA A 333 -17.43 2.30 -19.18
C ALA A 333 -18.23 2.92 -20.33
N ILE A 334 -17.52 3.46 -21.33
CA ILE A 334 -18.14 3.91 -22.59
C ILE A 334 -17.80 2.94 -23.71
N ARG A 335 -18.83 2.50 -24.45
CA ARG A 335 -18.71 1.61 -25.62
C ARG A 335 -19.58 2.11 -26.77
N ASP A 336 -19.01 2.12 -27.97
CA ASP A 336 -19.74 2.50 -29.18
C ASP A 336 -20.92 1.55 -29.43
N GLY A 337 -22.08 2.09 -29.82
CA GLY A 337 -23.31 1.33 -30.03
C GLY A 337 -24.06 0.94 -28.75
N LEU A 338 -23.57 1.36 -27.57
CA LEU A 338 -24.24 1.09 -26.29
C LEU A 338 -24.59 2.36 -25.54
N ASN A 339 -23.63 3.24 -25.30
CA ASN A 339 -23.83 4.45 -24.50
C ASN A 339 -23.02 5.64 -25.00
N HIS A 340 -22.41 5.56 -26.18
CA HIS A 340 -21.46 6.56 -26.64
C HIS A 340 -22.13 7.70 -27.40
N LYS A 341 -23.08 7.40 -28.30
CA LYS A 341 -23.68 8.35 -29.24
C LYS A 341 -25.19 8.50 -28.99
N PHE A 342 -25.73 9.64 -29.41
CA PHE A 342 -27.17 9.86 -29.38
C PHE A 342 -27.88 8.76 -30.18
N GLY A 343 -28.93 8.19 -29.59
CA GLY A 343 -29.65 7.03 -30.15
C GLY A 343 -29.18 5.67 -29.61
N ASP A 344 -28.01 5.58 -28.97
CA ASP A 344 -27.57 4.34 -28.33
C ASP A 344 -28.48 3.97 -27.13
N PRO A 345 -28.68 2.67 -26.82
CA PRO A 345 -29.63 2.21 -25.80
C PRO A 345 -29.48 2.82 -24.40
N ASN A 346 -28.23 3.07 -23.98
CA ASN A 346 -27.87 3.64 -22.68
C ASN A 346 -27.32 5.08 -22.80
N TYR A 347 -27.63 5.79 -23.89
CA TYR A 347 -27.19 7.18 -24.05
C TYR A 347 -27.76 8.10 -22.97
N ASP A 348 -28.98 7.84 -22.50
CA ASP A 348 -29.61 8.52 -21.38
C ASP A 348 -28.78 8.39 -20.09
N ILE A 349 -28.23 7.20 -19.84
CA ILE A 349 -27.35 6.97 -18.69
C ILE A 349 -26.01 7.70 -18.86
N LYS A 350 -25.46 7.79 -20.08
CA LYS A 350 -24.28 8.64 -20.34
C LYS A 350 -24.58 10.10 -20.00
N GLN A 351 -25.75 10.64 -20.36
CA GLN A 351 -26.11 12.02 -19.98
C GLN A 351 -26.15 12.20 -18.46
N LEU A 352 -26.72 11.25 -17.74
CA LEU A 352 -26.71 11.24 -16.27
C LEU A 352 -25.30 11.13 -15.70
N ALA A 353 -24.41 10.34 -16.32
CA ALA A 353 -23.01 10.24 -15.93
C ALA A 353 -22.24 11.55 -16.13
N LEU A 354 -22.51 12.27 -17.23
CA LEU A 354 -21.94 13.61 -17.49
C LEU A 354 -22.43 14.64 -16.46
N GLU A 355 -23.73 14.63 -16.13
CA GLU A 355 -24.29 15.47 -15.07
C GLU A 355 -23.59 15.17 -13.74
N CYS A 356 -23.46 13.88 -13.39
CA CYS A 356 -22.78 13.43 -12.18
C CYS A 356 -21.33 13.95 -12.11
N ALA A 357 -20.54 13.72 -13.16
CA ALA A 357 -19.15 14.14 -13.24
C ALA A 357 -19.00 15.68 -13.09
N SER A 358 -19.85 16.45 -13.76
CA SER A 358 -19.80 17.92 -13.68
C SER A 358 -20.11 18.47 -12.27
N LYS A 359 -20.88 17.73 -11.46
CA LYS A 359 -21.22 18.12 -10.08
C LYS A 359 -20.29 17.52 -9.03
N ARG A 360 -19.70 16.35 -9.30
CA ARG A 360 -19.10 15.47 -8.28
C ARG A 360 -17.76 14.87 -8.67
N MET A 361 -17.12 15.34 -9.74
CA MET A 361 -15.90 14.81 -10.35
C MET A 361 -16.11 13.44 -11.01
N TYR A 362 -16.54 12.46 -10.22
CA TYR A 362 -16.86 11.11 -10.70
C TYR A 362 -18.23 11.03 -11.39
N PRO A 363 -18.41 10.10 -12.34
CA PRO A 363 -17.50 8.99 -12.69
C PRO A 363 -16.35 9.36 -13.62
N ASP A 364 -15.21 8.69 -13.41
CA ASP A 364 -14.15 8.60 -14.41
C ASP A 364 -14.66 7.79 -15.61
N ILE A 365 -14.22 8.15 -16.82
CA ILE A 365 -14.63 7.47 -18.05
C ILE A 365 -13.57 6.45 -18.48
N LEU A 366 -14.02 5.24 -18.80
CA LEU A 366 -13.17 4.17 -19.33
C LEU A 366 -13.65 3.77 -20.73
N ASN A 367 -12.82 4.03 -21.75
CA ASN A 367 -13.15 3.63 -23.12
C ASN A 367 -12.97 2.11 -23.29
N TYR A 368 -14.06 1.41 -23.60
CA TYR A 368 -14.09 -0.04 -23.73
C TYR A 368 -13.08 -0.55 -24.76
N ASP A 369 -13.13 -0.03 -25.98
CA ASP A 369 -12.34 -0.51 -27.11
C ASP A 369 -10.85 -0.26 -26.89
N GLN A 370 -10.47 0.89 -26.32
CA GLN A 370 -9.08 1.18 -25.99
C GLN A 370 -8.55 0.28 -24.87
N VAL A 371 -9.36 -0.02 -23.86
CA VAL A 371 -8.95 -0.98 -22.81
C VAL A 371 -8.72 -2.36 -23.41
N VAL A 372 -9.65 -2.86 -24.23
CA VAL A 372 -9.48 -4.15 -24.92
C VAL A 372 -8.23 -4.13 -25.80
N LYS A 373 -8.01 -3.07 -26.58
CA LYS A 373 -6.82 -2.92 -27.42
C LYS A 373 -5.51 -2.98 -26.61
N VAL A 374 -5.44 -2.30 -25.48
CA VAL A 374 -4.20 -2.18 -24.69
C VAL A 374 -3.94 -3.42 -23.83
N THR A 375 -5.00 -4.05 -23.33
CA THR A 375 -4.88 -5.07 -22.27
C THR A 375 -5.44 -6.44 -22.67
N GLY A 376 -5.96 -6.57 -23.87
CA GLY A 376 -6.53 -7.78 -24.48
C GLY A 376 -7.96 -8.13 -24.04
N SER A 377 -8.50 -7.50 -23.00
CA SER A 377 -9.86 -7.75 -22.50
C SER A 377 -10.39 -6.56 -21.70
N PHE A 378 -11.71 -6.47 -21.54
CA PHE A 378 -12.32 -5.39 -20.76
C PHE A 378 -12.47 -5.75 -19.28
N LYS A 379 -12.05 -4.83 -18.42
CA LYS A 379 -12.17 -4.86 -16.96
C LYS A 379 -11.89 -3.47 -16.42
N THR A 380 -12.44 -3.16 -15.25
CA THR A 380 -12.08 -1.93 -14.53
C THR A 380 -10.74 -2.07 -13.81
N PRO A 381 -10.08 -0.94 -13.47
CA PRO A 381 -8.81 -0.98 -12.76
C PRO A 381 -8.98 -1.44 -11.32
N MET A 382 -8.02 -2.22 -10.82
CA MET A 382 -7.87 -2.49 -9.39
C MET A 382 -7.39 -1.21 -8.68
N GLY A 383 -8.17 -0.76 -7.69
CA GLY A 383 -7.91 0.47 -6.95
C GLY A 383 -7.95 1.69 -7.87
N CYS A 384 -6.83 2.42 -8.00
CA CYS A 384 -6.80 3.66 -8.78
C CYS A 384 -6.84 3.38 -10.28
N ARG A 385 -5.86 2.60 -10.76
CA ARG A 385 -5.49 2.45 -12.18
C ARG A 385 -4.60 1.24 -12.49
N SER A 386 -4.53 0.23 -11.63
CA SER A 386 -3.78 -1.00 -11.93
C SER A 386 -4.65 -1.91 -12.80
N PHE A 387 -4.19 -2.26 -13.99
CA PHE A 387 -4.95 -3.11 -14.91
C PHE A 387 -4.31 -4.49 -15.04
N LEU A 388 -5.14 -5.52 -14.92
CA LEU A 388 -4.73 -6.89 -15.21
C LEU A 388 -4.49 -7.07 -16.72
N GLY A 389 -3.59 -7.99 -17.07
CA GLY A 389 -3.52 -8.56 -18.42
C GLY A 389 -4.51 -9.72 -18.61
N VAL A 390 -4.64 -10.21 -19.84
CA VAL A 390 -5.39 -11.45 -20.12
C VAL A 390 -4.79 -12.62 -19.33
N TRP A 391 -5.68 -13.42 -18.76
CA TRP A 391 -5.37 -14.70 -18.15
C TRP A 391 -6.59 -15.59 -18.30
N GLU A 392 -6.35 -16.84 -18.64
CA GLU A 392 -7.39 -17.84 -18.84
C GLU A 392 -7.22 -18.93 -17.80
N ASN A 393 -8.35 -19.45 -17.30
CA ASN A 393 -8.35 -20.62 -16.45
C ASN A 393 -8.08 -21.90 -17.28
N GLU A 394 -8.04 -23.05 -16.62
CA GLU A 394 -7.79 -24.36 -17.25
C GLU A 394 -8.85 -24.73 -18.31
N ASN A 395 -10.02 -24.08 -18.29
CA ASN A 395 -11.10 -24.28 -19.25
C ASN A 395 -11.02 -23.31 -20.45
N GLY A 396 -10.01 -22.45 -20.52
CA GLY A 396 -9.87 -21.44 -21.58
C GLY A 396 -10.77 -20.21 -21.38
N GLU A 397 -11.35 -20.03 -20.19
CA GLU A 397 -12.21 -18.88 -19.89
C GLU A 397 -11.38 -17.72 -19.35
N GLN A 398 -11.61 -16.53 -19.89
CA GLN A 398 -10.95 -15.32 -19.38
C GLN A 398 -11.48 -14.95 -18.00
N VAL A 399 -10.58 -14.83 -17.02
CA VAL A 399 -10.93 -14.47 -15.64
C VAL A 399 -10.29 -13.15 -15.25
N HIS A 400 -11.11 -12.26 -14.68
CA HIS A 400 -10.69 -10.98 -14.10
C HIS A 400 -10.95 -10.92 -12.62
N ASP A 401 -12.18 -11.24 -12.22
CA ASP A 401 -12.61 -11.13 -10.84
C ASP A 401 -11.93 -12.22 -9.99
N GLY A 402 -11.53 -11.86 -8.77
CA GLY A 402 -10.71 -12.70 -7.91
C GLY A 402 -9.19 -12.62 -8.16
N ARG A 403 -8.74 -11.86 -9.16
CA ARG A 403 -7.31 -11.63 -9.42
C ARG A 403 -6.83 -10.34 -8.77
N ASN A 404 -5.51 -10.26 -8.56
CA ASN A 404 -4.87 -9.25 -7.73
C ASN A 404 -3.51 -8.76 -8.27
N ASN A 405 -2.91 -7.79 -7.56
CA ASN A 405 -1.54 -7.33 -7.75
C ASN A 405 -0.70 -7.56 -6.49
N LEU A 406 0.50 -8.12 -6.64
CA LEU A 406 1.37 -8.51 -5.52
C LEU A 406 2.15 -7.35 -4.89
N GLY A 407 2.25 -6.22 -5.58
CA GLY A 407 2.91 -5.02 -5.08
C GLY A 407 3.49 -4.14 -6.17
N VAL A 408 4.12 -3.04 -5.76
CA VAL A 408 4.72 -2.05 -6.66
C VAL A 408 6.12 -1.70 -6.19
N ILE A 409 7.08 -1.61 -7.12
CA ILE A 409 8.38 -0.95 -6.91
C ILE A 409 8.53 0.13 -7.97
N SER A 410 8.65 1.40 -7.59
CA SER A 410 8.79 2.49 -8.57
C SER A 410 10.23 2.93 -8.79
N LEU A 411 10.60 3.14 -10.05
CA LEU A 411 11.85 3.78 -10.44
C LEU A 411 11.76 5.30 -10.38
N ASN A 412 12.81 5.94 -9.88
CA ASN A 412 13.01 7.38 -9.97
C ASN A 412 13.76 7.69 -11.28
N LEU A 413 13.02 7.86 -12.38
CA LEU A 413 13.62 8.15 -13.69
C LEU A 413 14.41 9.47 -13.70
N PRO A 414 13.93 10.58 -13.08
CA PRO A 414 14.69 11.82 -13.00
C PRO A 414 16.06 11.63 -12.35
N ARG A 415 16.15 10.81 -11.31
CA ARG A 415 17.42 10.51 -10.64
C ARG A 415 18.43 9.82 -11.55
N ILE A 416 17.98 8.91 -12.41
CA ILE A 416 18.85 8.22 -13.38
C ILE A 416 19.42 9.26 -14.36
N ALA A 417 18.58 10.16 -14.89
CA ALA A 417 19.02 11.24 -15.76
C ALA A 417 20.01 12.21 -15.09
N LEU A 418 19.75 12.58 -13.83
CA LEU A 418 20.67 13.43 -13.06
C LEU A 418 22.04 12.75 -12.82
N GLU A 419 22.07 11.43 -12.63
CA GLU A 419 23.30 10.64 -12.50
C GLU A 419 24.06 10.55 -13.83
N ALA A 420 23.34 10.52 -14.96
CA ALA A 420 23.89 10.48 -16.30
C ALA A 420 24.47 11.82 -16.79
N LYS A 421 24.13 12.96 -16.14
CA LYS A 421 24.69 14.30 -16.43
C LYS A 421 24.59 14.71 -17.91
N GLY A 422 23.50 14.35 -18.58
CA GLY A 422 23.26 14.65 -20.00
C GLY A 422 23.89 13.65 -20.98
N ASP A 423 24.59 12.62 -20.51
CA ASP A 423 25.07 11.52 -21.35
C ASP A 423 23.96 10.48 -21.55
N GLU A 424 23.42 10.43 -22.78
CA GLU A 424 22.34 9.50 -23.13
C GLU A 424 22.78 8.03 -23.03
N ALA A 425 24.01 7.68 -23.43
CA ALA A 425 24.49 6.30 -23.34
C ALA A 425 24.64 5.86 -21.87
N ALA A 426 25.16 6.75 -21.02
CA ALA A 426 25.23 6.51 -19.58
C ALA A 426 23.83 6.35 -18.96
N PHE A 427 22.84 7.13 -19.39
CA PHE A 427 21.45 7.02 -18.93
C PHE A 427 20.88 5.62 -19.19
N TRP A 428 21.03 5.10 -20.40
CA TRP A 428 20.50 3.77 -20.75
C TRP A 428 21.19 2.66 -19.95
N ALA A 429 22.52 2.73 -19.76
CA ALA A 429 23.24 1.78 -18.94
C ALA A 429 22.79 1.80 -17.47
N LEU A 430 22.61 3.00 -16.88
CA LEU A 430 22.11 3.16 -15.52
C LEU A 430 20.66 2.68 -15.37
N LEU A 431 19.81 2.93 -16.38
CA LEU A 431 18.42 2.47 -16.39
C LEU A 431 18.36 0.94 -16.31
N ASP A 432 19.19 0.25 -17.08
CA ASP A 432 19.27 -1.21 -17.08
C ASP A 432 19.75 -1.76 -15.73
N GLU A 433 20.74 -1.11 -15.10
CA GLU A 433 21.15 -1.45 -13.73
C GLU A 433 19.98 -1.29 -12.74
N ARG A 434 19.22 -0.20 -12.85
CA ARG A 434 18.07 0.05 -11.97
C ARG A 434 16.92 -0.91 -12.20
N LEU A 435 16.72 -1.35 -13.44
CA LEU A 435 15.74 -2.36 -13.79
C LEU A 435 16.05 -3.69 -13.07
N GLN A 436 17.30 -4.14 -13.06
CA GLN A 436 17.67 -5.36 -12.34
C GLN A 436 17.45 -5.25 -10.83
N LEU A 437 17.77 -4.10 -10.25
CA LEU A 437 17.53 -3.84 -8.83
C LEU A 437 16.03 -3.79 -8.49
N ALA A 438 15.22 -3.18 -9.34
CA ALA A 438 13.77 -3.14 -9.18
C ALA A 438 13.16 -4.54 -9.31
N ARG A 439 13.62 -5.35 -10.28
CA ARG A 439 13.22 -6.76 -10.40
C ARG A 439 13.55 -7.53 -9.13
N LYS A 440 14.77 -7.40 -8.60
CA LYS A 440 15.17 -8.04 -7.33
C LYS A 440 14.23 -7.66 -6.19
N ALA A 441 13.87 -6.38 -6.07
CA ALA A 441 12.93 -5.89 -5.06
C ALA A 441 11.48 -6.39 -5.28
N LEU A 442 11.05 -6.57 -6.53
CA LEU A 442 9.74 -7.17 -6.84
C LEU A 442 9.71 -8.66 -6.45
N MET A 443 10.80 -9.38 -6.72
CA MET A 443 10.90 -10.80 -6.36
C MET A 443 10.84 -11.04 -4.84
N THR A 444 11.31 -10.10 -4.00
CA THR A 444 11.14 -10.24 -2.54
C THR A 444 9.67 -10.20 -2.10
N ARG A 445 8.80 -9.52 -2.87
CA ARG A 445 7.34 -9.51 -2.60
C ARG A 445 6.70 -10.86 -2.93
N ILE A 446 7.14 -11.48 -4.02
CA ILE A 446 6.70 -12.83 -4.41
C ILE A 446 7.15 -13.85 -3.36
N ALA A 447 8.45 -13.86 -3.06
CA ALA A 447 9.04 -14.81 -2.11
C ALA A 447 8.40 -14.74 -0.73
N ARG A 448 7.89 -13.56 -0.33
CA ARG A 448 7.23 -13.39 0.97
C ARG A 448 5.97 -14.25 1.13
N LEU A 449 5.30 -14.57 0.03
CA LEU A 449 4.04 -15.32 0.00
C LEU A 449 4.26 -16.84 -0.07
N GLU A 450 5.49 -17.30 -0.25
CA GLU A 450 5.84 -18.72 -0.25
C GLU A 450 5.64 -19.33 1.15
N GLY A 451 5.00 -20.50 1.21
CA GLY A 451 4.71 -21.21 2.46
C GLY A 451 3.62 -20.57 3.34
N VAL A 452 3.01 -19.47 2.89
CA VAL A 452 1.93 -18.79 3.61
C VAL A 452 0.63 -19.57 3.44
N LYS A 453 -0.04 -19.88 4.55
CA LYS A 453 -1.27 -20.68 4.56
C LYS A 453 -2.52 -19.83 4.42
N ALA A 454 -3.55 -20.35 3.74
CA ALA A 454 -4.80 -19.65 3.44
C ALA A 454 -5.52 -19.07 4.67
N ARG A 455 -5.39 -19.73 5.85
CA ARG A 455 -5.95 -19.24 7.12
C ARG A 455 -5.52 -17.83 7.53
N VAL A 456 -4.46 -17.29 6.94
CA VAL A 456 -3.99 -15.91 7.24
C VAL A 456 -5.01 -14.85 6.85
N ALA A 457 -5.85 -15.12 5.83
CA ALA A 457 -6.91 -14.22 5.39
C ALA A 457 -8.08 -15.03 4.77
N PRO A 458 -8.95 -15.62 5.61
CA PRO A 458 -10.00 -16.53 5.14
C PRO A 458 -10.91 -15.90 4.09
N ILE A 459 -11.31 -14.63 4.27
CA ILE A 459 -12.17 -13.91 3.32
C ILE A 459 -11.57 -13.87 1.91
N LEU A 460 -10.24 -13.76 1.82
CA LEU A 460 -9.51 -13.69 0.56
C LEU A 460 -9.41 -15.06 -0.10
N TYR A 461 -8.91 -16.05 0.66
CA TYR A 461 -8.39 -17.29 0.09
C TYR A 461 -9.34 -18.48 0.22
N MET A 462 -10.23 -18.47 1.20
CA MET A 462 -11.12 -19.60 1.53
C MET A 462 -12.57 -19.31 1.13
N GLU A 463 -12.97 -18.03 1.19
CA GLU A 463 -14.37 -17.63 1.10
C GLU A 463 -14.75 -16.95 -0.23
N GLY A 464 -13.85 -17.00 -1.21
CA GLY A 464 -14.17 -16.66 -2.60
C GLY A 464 -13.76 -15.28 -3.07
N ALA A 465 -13.25 -14.36 -2.22
CA ALA A 465 -12.91 -13.02 -2.73
C ALA A 465 -11.81 -13.05 -3.79
N CYS A 466 -10.85 -13.99 -3.70
CA CYS A 466 -9.85 -14.26 -4.73
C CYS A 466 -10.34 -15.24 -5.83
N GLY A 467 -11.65 -15.48 -5.98
CA GLY A 467 -12.20 -16.41 -6.98
C GLY A 467 -11.77 -17.87 -6.79
N VAL A 468 -11.31 -18.23 -5.58
CA VAL A 468 -10.87 -19.57 -5.17
C VAL A 468 -11.35 -19.86 -3.76
N ARG A 469 -11.42 -21.14 -3.40
CA ARG A 469 -11.79 -21.61 -2.06
C ARG A 469 -10.79 -22.65 -1.56
N LEU A 470 -9.65 -22.16 -1.09
CA LEU A 470 -8.57 -22.97 -0.51
C LEU A 470 -8.96 -23.54 0.86
N LYS A 471 -8.35 -24.65 1.25
CA LYS A 471 -8.40 -25.15 2.62
C LYS A 471 -7.43 -24.35 3.49
N ALA A 472 -7.67 -24.34 4.80
CA ALA A 472 -6.92 -23.53 5.76
C ALA A 472 -5.38 -23.70 5.71
N ASP A 473 -4.91 -24.91 5.38
CA ASP A 473 -3.50 -25.29 5.33
C ASP A 473 -2.89 -25.32 3.91
N ASP A 474 -3.67 -24.96 2.88
CA ASP A 474 -3.16 -24.83 1.52
C ASP A 474 -2.27 -23.59 1.39
N ASP A 475 -1.25 -23.68 0.53
CA ASP A 475 -0.34 -22.57 0.25
C ASP A 475 -0.95 -21.56 -0.71
N VAL A 476 -0.97 -20.28 -0.31
CA VAL A 476 -1.55 -19.20 -1.12
C VAL A 476 -0.67 -18.82 -2.30
N SER A 477 0.61 -19.18 -2.31
CA SER A 477 1.52 -18.83 -3.41
C SER A 477 1.07 -19.37 -4.77
N GLU A 478 0.41 -20.54 -4.78
CA GLU A 478 0.02 -21.21 -6.03
C GLU A 478 -0.99 -20.40 -6.83
N ILE A 479 -1.89 -19.66 -6.17
CA ILE A 479 -2.94 -18.88 -6.83
C ILE A 479 -2.43 -17.57 -7.47
N PHE A 480 -1.14 -17.26 -7.33
CA PHE A 480 -0.53 -16.06 -7.89
C PHE A 480 0.37 -16.32 -9.10
N LYS A 481 0.76 -17.59 -9.31
CA LYS A 481 1.66 -18.02 -10.39
C LYS A 481 0.99 -17.94 -11.77
N ASN A 482 1.76 -18.24 -12.80
CA ASN A 482 1.30 -18.43 -14.18
C ASN A 482 0.51 -17.23 -14.73
N GLY A 483 0.95 -16.02 -14.39
CA GLY A 483 0.33 -14.75 -14.82
C GLY A 483 -1.00 -14.41 -14.16
N ARG A 484 -1.47 -15.21 -13.19
CA ARG A 484 -2.76 -14.96 -12.52
C ARG A 484 -2.72 -13.67 -11.72
N ALA A 485 -1.71 -13.48 -10.87
CA ALA A 485 -1.46 -12.20 -10.22
C ALA A 485 -0.54 -11.32 -11.06
N SER A 486 -0.82 -10.01 -11.02
CA SER A 486 0.08 -9.00 -11.58
C SER A 486 1.14 -8.56 -10.56
N ILE A 487 2.27 -8.05 -11.03
CA ILE A 487 3.28 -7.41 -10.18
C ILE A 487 3.88 -6.21 -10.91
N SER A 488 3.91 -5.06 -10.24
CA SER A 488 4.04 -3.78 -10.93
C SER A 488 5.45 -3.18 -10.84
N LEU A 489 6.09 -3.01 -11.99
CA LEU A 489 7.21 -2.06 -12.13
C LEU A 489 6.64 -0.66 -12.28
N GLY A 490 6.77 0.13 -11.23
CA GLY A 490 6.35 1.52 -11.22
C GLY A 490 7.37 2.46 -11.88
N TYR A 491 6.92 3.59 -12.41
CA TYR A 491 7.79 4.70 -12.78
C TYR A 491 7.09 6.06 -12.59
N ILE A 492 7.88 7.13 -12.52
CA ILE A 492 7.44 8.52 -12.44
C ILE A 492 8.47 9.45 -13.11
N GLY A 493 8.03 10.62 -13.58
CA GLY A 493 8.90 11.75 -13.90
C GLY A 493 9.50 11.73 -15.30
N ILE A 494 8.77 11.25 -16.32
CA ILE A 494 9.25 11.25 -17.71
C ILE A 494 9.64 12.67 -18.13
N HIS A 495 8.78 13.66 -17.85
CA HIS A 495 9.02 15.05 -18.26
C HIS A 495 10.34 15.59 -17.67
N GLU A 496 10.54 15.43 -16.36
CA GLU A 496 11.74 15.87 -15.66
C GLU A 496 12.98 15.09 -16.09
N THR A 497 12.84 13.80 -16.44
CA THR A 497 13.92 12.98 -16.99
C THR A 497 14.40 13.53 -18.34
N ILE A 498 13.46 13.83 -19.24
CA ILE A 498 13.76 14.43 -20.55
C ILE A 498 14.43 15.80 -20.38
N ASN A 499 13.90 16.65 -19.49
CA ASN A 499 14.49 17.96 -19.24
C ASN A 499 15.93 17.84 -18.70
N ALA A 500 16.18 16.88 -17.80
CA ALA A 500 17.50 16.67 -17.21
C ALA A 500 18.54 16.13 -18.21
N LEU A 501 18.13 15.37 -19.23
CA LEU A 501 19.02 14.83 -20.26
C LEU A 501 19.28 15.81 -21.41
N TYR A 502 18.24 16.45 -21.92
CA TYR A 502 18.29 17.17 -23.21
C TYR A 502 18.11 18.69 -23.08
N GLY A 503 17.91 19.21 -21.86
CA GLY A 503 17.71 20.63 -21.59
C GLY A 503 16.24 21.04 -21.52
N ASN A 504 15.98 22.35 -21.43
CA ASN A 504 14.71 22.89 -20.91
C ASN A 504 13.61 23.12 -21.98
N GLN A 505 13.58 22.37 -23.07
CA GLN A 505 12.44 22.42 -24.00
C GLN A 505 11.35 21.46 -23.53
N HIS A 506 10.11 21.95 -23.45
CA HIS A 506 8.99 21.14 -22.99
C HIS A 506 8.66 20.04 -24.01
N MET A 507 8.51 18.79 -23.53
CA MET A 507 8.31 17.60 -24.36
C MET A 507 7.09 17.69 -25.28
N TYR A 508 6.01 18.37 -24.88
CA TYR A 508 4.83 18.57 -25.74
C TYR A 508 5.16 19.33 -27.03
N ASP A 509 6.12 20.26 -26.97
CA ASP A 509 6.48 21.18 -28.06
C ASP A 509 7.61 20.63 -28.95
N SER A 510 8.04 19.38 -28.75
CA SER A 510 9.10 18.75 -29.55
C SER A 510 8.81 17.27 -29.78
N GLU A 511 8.49 16.93 -31.03
CA GLU A 511 8.24 15.55 -31.44
C GLU A 511 9.42 14.63 -31.12
N ALA A 512 10.65 15.08 -31.40
CA ALA A 512 11.86 14.34 -31.08
C ALA A 512 11.99 14.04 -29.58
N LEU A 513 11.66 14.99 -28.69
CA LEU A 513 11.70 14.76 -27.25
C LEU A 513 10.56 13.83 -26.78
N ARG A 514 9.38 13.88 -27.41
CA ARG A 514 8.31 12.90 -27.14
C ARG A 514 8.76 11.49 -27.49
N GLU A 515 9.40 11.30 -28.63
CA GLU A 515 9.92 10.00 -29.06
C GLU A 515 10.94 9.45 -28.06
N LYS A 516 11.83 10.30 -27.53
CA LYS A 516 12.74 9.91 -26.44
C LYS A 516 11.97 9.47 -25.18
N GLY A 517 10.91 10.18 -24.80
CA GLY A 517 10.04 9.80 -23.67
C GLY A 517 9.34 8.46 -23.89
N VAL A 518 8.83 8.23 -25.11
CA VAL A 518 8.21 6.96 -25.51
C VAL A 518 9.23 5.83 -25.50
N ALA A 519 10.46 6.06 -25.97
CA ALA A 519 11.53 5.06 -25.94
C ALA A 519 11.87 4.61 -24.50
N ILE A 520 11.84 5.52 -23.52
CA ILE A 520 12.02 5.16 -22.10
C ILE A 520 10.90 4.22 -21.66
N VAL A 521 9.64 4.57 -21.95
CA VAL A 521 8.48 3.73 -21.60
C VAL A 521 8.55 2.37 -22.29
N GLN A 522 8.96 2.34 -23.56
CA GLN A 522 9.15 1.09 -24.31
C GLN A 522 10.21 0.22 -23.66
N ARG A 523 11.37 0.76 -23.28
CA ARG A 523 12.42 -0.01 -22.59
C ARG A 523 11.94 -0.60 -21.27
N LEU A 524 11.17 0.16 -20.49
CA LEU A 524 10.56 -0.36 -19.25
C LEU A 524 9.53 -1.45 -19.53
N ARG A 525 8.78 -1.34 -20.64
CA ARG A 525 7.81 -2.34 -21.09
C ARG A 525 8.51 -3.64 -21.51
N ASP A 526 9.56 -3.54 -22.31
CA ASP A 526 10.35 -4.68 -22.77
C ASP A 526 10.93 -5.45 -21.58
N ALA A 527 11.36 -4.74 -20.53
CA ALA A 527 11.87 -5.36 -19.31
C ALA A 527 10.81 -6.19 -18.57
N VAL A 528 9.59 -5.66 -18.39
CA VAL A 528 8.52 -6.42 -17.70
C VAL A 528 8.02 -7.60 -18.53
N ASP A 529 7.99 -7.47 -19.86
CA ASP A 529 7.60 -8.56 -20.75
C ASP A 529 8.65 -9.70 -20.69
N LEU A 530 9.95 -9.36 -20.73
CA LEU A 530 11.03 -10.34 -20.53
C LEU A 530 10.93 -11.03 -19.16
N TRP A 531 10.70 -10.29 -18.07
CA TRP A 531 10.59 -10.90 -16.75
C TRP A 531 9.38 -11.82 -16.62
N LYS A 532 8.28 -11.49 -17.32
CA LYS A 532 7.09 -12.33 -17.38
C LYS A 532 7.42 -13.67 -18.05
N GLU A 533 8.13 -13.65 -19.18
CA GLU A 533 8.58 -14.86 -19.87
C GLU A 533 9.51 -15.71 -19.01
N GLU A 534 10.48 -15.08 -18.34
CA GLU A 534 11.49 -15.79 -17.54
C GLU A 534 10.94 -16.38 -16.22
N THR A 535 9.93 -15.76 -15.61
CA THR A 535 9.46 -16.13 -14.26
C THR A 535 8.06 -16.74 -14.22
N GLY A 536 7.27 -16.56 -15.28
CA GLY A 536 5.86 -16.92 -15.31
C GLY A 536 4.94 -16.01 -14.47
N TYR A 537 5.45 -15.01 -13.74
CA TYR A 537 4.61 -14.04 -13.01
C TYR A 537 4.16 -12.89 -13.91
N GLY A 538 2.98 -12.33 -13.64
CA GLY A 538 2.38 -11.27 -14.45
C GLY A 538 3.02 -9.88 -14.25
N PHE A 539 4.32 -9.74 -14.54
CA PHE A 539 4.98 -8.44 -14.51
C PHE A 539 4.29 -7.44 -15.44
N SER A 540 4.06 -6.23 -14.96
CA SER A 540 3.37 -5.18 -15.70
C SER A 540 3.96 -3.81 -15.41
N LEU A 541 3.98 -2.94 -16.43
CA LEU A 541 4.43 -1.56 -16.29
C LEU A 541 3.32 -0.70 -15.67
N TYR A 542 3.67 0.13 -14.69
CA TYR A 542 2.71 0.88 -13.88
C TYR A 542 3.08 2.36 -13.74
N SER A 543 2.27 3.24 -14.34
CA SER A 543 2.40 4.68 -14.12
C SER A 543 1.94 5.00 -12.70
N THR A 544 2.87 5.22 -11.78
CA THR A 544 2.58 5.27 -10.34
C THR A 544 1.75 6.52 -9.99
N PRO A 545 0.61 6.43 -9.26
CA PRO A 545 -0.22 7.59 -8.88
C PRO A 545 0.58 8.70 -8.21
N SER A 546 1.49 8.30 -7.32
CA SER A 546 2.54 9.14 -6.76
C SER A 546 2.08 10.35 -5.94
N GLU A 547 0.96 10.23 -5.22
CA GLU A 547 0.38 11.29 -4.35
C GLU A 547 1.45 11.94 -3.45
N ASN A 548 2.24 11.12 -2.74
CA ASN A 548 3.31 11.56 -1.86
C ASN A 548 4.72 11.27 -2.43
N LEU A 549 4.81 10.36 -3.41
CA LEU A 549 6.10 9.92 -3.96
C LEU A 549 6.76 11.01 -4.80
N CYS A 550 5.96 11.85 -5.47
CA CYS A 550 6.46 12.98 -6.25
C CYS A 550 7.32 13.94 -5.39
N ASP A 551 6.85 14.28 -4.18
CA ASP A 551 7.62 15.07 -3.21
C ASP A 551 8.84 14.32 -2.69
N ARG A 552 8.65 13.07 -2.24
CA ARG A 552 9.72 12.29 -1.60
C ARG A 552 10.95 12.15 -2.50
N PHE A 553 10.76 11.78 -3.77
CA PHE A 553 11.87 11.66 -4.71
C PHE A 553 12.55 13.01 -4.95
N CYS A 554 11.77 14.06 -5.23
CA CYS A 554 12.29 15.41 -5.44
C CYS A 554 13.14 15.90 -4.25
N ARG A 555 12.67 15.70 -3.02
CA ARG A 555 13.38 16.10 -1.79
C ARG A 555 14.71 15.33 -1.62
N LEU A 556 14.72 14.02 -1.88
CA LEU A 556 15.92 13.20 -1.78
C LEU A 556 16.95 13.55 -2.86
N ASP A 557 16.49 13.83 -4.08
CA ASP A 557 17.35 14.25 -5.19
C ASP A 557 17.95 15.64 -4.94
N THR A 558 17.12 16.59 -4.50
CA THR A 558 17.55 17.95 -4.13
C THR A 558 18.63 17.92 -3.04
N ALA A 559 18.43 17.13 -1.99
CA ALA A 559 19.39 17.01 -0.89
C ALA A 559 20.76 16.47 -1.36
N ARG A 560 20.79 15.61 -2.39
CA ARG A 560 22.03 15.07 -2.95
C ARG A 560 22.72 16.07 -3.87
N VAL A 561 21.98 16.73 -4.76
CA VAL A 561 22.52 17.78 -5.65
C VAL A 561 23.14 18.90 -4.81
N TRP A 562 22.47 19.32 -3.72
CA TRP A 562 23.00 20.31 -2.77
C TRP A 562 24.29 19.88 -2.07
N ARG A 563 24.49 18.58 -1.82
CA ARG A 563 25.74 18.06 -1.23
C ARG A 563 26.89 17.98 -2.22
N GLY A 564 26.62 17.69 -3.50
CA GLY A 564 27.61 17.73 -4.58
C GLY A 564 27.99 19.15 -5.03
N GLY A 565 27.10 20.13 -4.81
CA GLY A 565 27.23 21.51 -5.26
C GLY A 565 28.00 22.48 -4.35
N ARG A 566 28.73 22.02 -3.32
CA ARG A 566 29.59 22.92 -2.52
C ARG A 566 30.71 23.61 -3.33
N GLY A 567 30.89 23.25 -4.60
CA GLY A 567 31.78 23.95 -5.54
C GLY A 567 31.10 24.91 -6.53
N ASN A 568 29.76 25.01 -6.60
CA ASN A 568 29.07 25.87 -7.58
C ASN A 568 27.83 26.54 -6.98
N ARG A 569 28.05 27.42 -6.00
CA ARG A 569 27.03 28.38 -5.52
C ARG A 569 26.98 29.59 -6.44
N GLN A 570 26.20 29.52 -7.52
CA GLN A 570 25.56 30.64 -8.23
C GLN A 570 25.11 30.14 -9.59
N ARG A 571 23.87 29.65 -9.74
CA ARG A 571 23.15 29.69 -11.03
C ARG A 571 21.69 29.23 -11.02
N LEU A 572 21.22 28.49 -10.01
CA LEU A 572 19.91 27.81 -10.11
C LEU A 572 18.79 28.30 -9.17
N LEU A 573 18.97 29.39 -8.43
CA LEU A 573 17.95 29.90 -7.50
C LEU A 573 17.44 31.32 -7.79
N HIS A 574 17.82 31.93 -8.91
CA HIS A 574 17.41 33.30 -9.26
C HIS A 574 16.62 33.45 -10.57
N GLN A 575 16.13 32.36 -11.16
CA GLN A 575 15.19 32.46 -12.28
C GLN A 575 13.93 31.66 -11.95
N GLN A 576 12.79 32.32 -12.03
CA GLN A 576 11.42 31.81 -11.85
C GLN A 576 10.82 31.89 -10.44
N LEU A 577 10.70 33.10 -9.92
CA LEU A 577 9.48 33.53 -9.25
C LEU A 577 9.06 34.87 -9.85
N PRO A 578 7.88 35.00 -10.49
CA PRO A 578 7.37 36.31 -10.85
C PRO A 578 7.05 37.10 -9.57
N PRO A 579 7.24 38.43 -9.54
CA PRO A 579 6.94 39.22 -8.36
C PRO A 579 5.45 39.15 -8.05
N ARG A 580 5.11 38.87 -6.78
CA ARG A 580 3.75 39.02 -6.25
C ARG A 580 3.34 40.47 -6.47
N ARG A 581 2.28 40.70 -7.27
CA ARG A 581 1.61 42.01 -7.32
C ARG A 581 1.07 42.30 -5.93
N GLY A 582 1.50 43.43 -5.36
CA GLY A 582 0.97 43.95 -4.12
C GLY A 582 -0.52 44.28 -4.27
N GLU A 583 -1.26 43.97 -3.22
CA GLU A 583 -2.58 44.53 -2.98
C GLU A 583 -2.42 46.03 -2.72
N GLU A 584 -2.53 46.84 -3.76
CA GLU A 584 -2.90 48.24 -3.62
C GLU A 584 -4.41 48.30 -3.43
N GLY A 585 -4.81 48.51 -2.17
CA GLY A 585 -6.16 48.94 -1.87
C GLY A 585 -6.41 50.33 -2.43
N GLN A 586 -7.53 50.49 -3.12
CA GLN A 586 -8.27 51.74 -3.09
C GLN A 586 -9.74 51.45 -2.80
N PRO A 587 -10.37 52.24 -1.92
CA PRO A 587 -11.79 52.15 -1.61
C PRO A 587 -12.59 52.82 -2.72
N VAL A 588 -13.91 52.59 -2.78
CA VAL A 588 -14.95 53.63 -2.94
C VAL A 588 -16.32 52.98 -3.18
N ARG A 589 -17.24 53.36 -2.28
CA ARG A 589 -18.70 53.53 -2.39
C ARG A 589 -19.62 52.36 -2.68
#